data_AF-A0A372JYA5-F1
#
_entry.id   AF-A0A372JYA5-F1
#
_cell.length_a   1.000
_cell.length_b   1.000
_cell.length_c   1.000
_cell.angle_alpha   90.00
_cell.angle_beta   90.00
_cell.angle_gamma   90.00
#
_symmetry.space_group_name_H-M   'P 1'
#
loop_
_entity.id
_entity.type
_entity.pdbx_description
1 polymer ?
#
loop_
_entity_poly.entity_id
_entity_poly.type
_entity_poly.pdbx_seq_one_letter_code
_entity_poly.pdbx_strand_id
1 'polypeptide(L)'
;MREIQRLAASVHSSSIIVDDATNIGLGTEYMQYRINKAQSIEGAYKLYRGLSNGIYYRKIKACADRLRADPDSMQPLRDMVK
;
A
#
# COMPACT_ATOMS: atom_id res chain seq x y z
N MET A 1 -2.79 -20.72 0.20
CA MET A 1 -3.36 -19.43 0.67
C MET A 1 -3.15 -19.10 2.15
N ARG A 2 -3.14 -20.06 3.10
CA ARG A 2 -2.90 -19.77 4.53
C ARG A 2 -1.44 -19.47 4.92
N GLU A 3 -0.49 -19.90 4.09
CA GLU A 3 0.94 -19.83 4.39
C GLU A 3 1.55 -18.45 4.09
N ILE A 4 1.20 -17.85 2.95
CA ILE A 4 1.57 -16.48 2.57
C ILE A 4 1.07 -15.45 3.60
N GLN A 5 -0.12 -15.66 4.18
CA GLN A 5 -0.65 -14.76 5.21
C GLN A 5 0.17 -14.76 6.50
N ARG A 6 0.64 -15.93 6.95
CA ARG A 6 1.53 -16.03 8.10
C ARG A 6 2.89 -15.40 7.81
N LEU A 7 3.44 -15.67 6.62
CA LEU A 7 4.70 -15.11 6.18
C LEU A 7 4.64 -13.58 6.09
N ALA A 8 3.63 -13.00 5.45
CA ALA A 8 3.49 -11.54 5.35
C ALA A 8 3.35 -10.88 6.73
N ALA A 9 2.60 -11.48 7.66
CA ALA A 9 2.47 -10.98 9.02
C ALA A 9 3.76 -11.12 9.85
N SER A 10 4.54 -12.21 9.67
CA SER A 10 5.84 -12.40 10.33
C SER A 10 6.96 -11.58 9.71
N VAL A 11 6.85 -11.22 8.43
CA VAL A 11 7.80 -10.35 7.72
C VAL A 11 7.59 -8.90 8.11
N HIS A 12 6.35 -8.46 8.31
CA HIS A 12 6.08 -7.11 8.81
C HIS A 12 6.72 -6.84 10.19
N SER A 13 6.96 -7.90 10.98
CA SER A 13 7.58 -7.85 12.30
C SER A 13 9.05 -8.29 12.36
N SER A 14 9.71 -8.57 11.24
CA SER A 14 11.11 -9.06 11.21
C SER A 14 12.02 -8.26 10.27
N SER A 15 13.34 -8.43 10.43
CA SER A 15 14.39 -7.76 9.64
C SER A 15 14.47 -8.23 8.17
N ILE A 16 13.63 -9.18 7.73
CA ILE A 16 13.51 -9.62 6.32
C ILE A 16 13.07 -8.49 5.38
N ILE A 17 12.59 -7.36 5.93
CA ILE A 17 12.33 -6.11 5.20
C ILE A 17 13.50 -5.61 4.33
N VAL A 18 14.74 -6.07 4.58
CA VAL A 18 15.95 -5.63 3.85
C VAL A 18 16.16 -6.27 2.47
N ASP A 19 15.45 -7.35 2.12
CA ASP A 19 15.45 -7.88 0.75
C ASP A 19 14.28 -7.28 -0.04
N ASP A 20 14.60 -6.34 -0.93
CA ASP A 20 13.60 -5.59 -1.70
C ASP A 20 12.71 -6.50 -2.54
N ALA A 21 13.27 -7.54 -3.17
CA ALA A 21 12.52 -8.45 -4.02
C ALA A 21 11.46 -9.22 -3.21
N THR A 22 11.85 -9.78 -2.06
CA THR A 22 10.93 -10.47 -1.15
C THR A 22 9.89 -9.53 -0.56
N ASN A 23 10.31 -8.33 -0.15
CA ASN A 23 9.42 -7.33 0.44
C ASN A 23 8.35 -6.86 -0.57
N ILE A 24 8.78 -6.50 -1.79
CA ILE A 24 7.87 -6.10 -2.88
C ILE A 24 6.93 -7.25 -3.26
N GLY A 25 7.46 -8.48 -3.39
CA GLY A 25 6.65 -9.66 -3.73
C GLY A 25 5.55 -9.92 -2.69
N LEU A 26 5.93 -10.08 -1.42
CA LEU A 26 4.98 -10.33 -0.34
C LEU A 26 4.01 -9.17 -0.13
N GLY A 27 4.49 -7.93 -0.21
CA GLY A 27 3.66 -6.74 -0.10
C GLY A 27 2.60 -6.66 -1.21
N THR A 28 2.98 -7.02 -2.44
CA THR A 28 2.07 -7.04 -3.60
C THR A 28 0.98 -8.09 -3.43
N GLU A 29 1.36 -9.33 -3.09
CA GLU A 29 0.41 -10.41 -2.85
C GLU A 29 -0.55 -10.09 -1.70
N TYR A 30 -0.03 -9.50 -0.63
CA TYR A 30 -0.83 -9.08 0.51
C TYR A 30 -1.85 -8.00 0.14
N MET A 31 -1.45 -7.00 -0.66
CA MET A 31 -2.38 -5.97 -1.13
C MET A 31 -3.44 -6.56 -2.07
N GLN A 32 -3.06 -7.48 -2.97
CA GLN A 32 -4.03 -8.17 -3.83
C GLN A 32 -5.06 -8.96 -3.01
N TYR A 33 -4.63 -9.64 -1.94
CA TYR A 33 -5.54 -10.29 -1.00
C TYR A 33 -6.54 -9.29 -0.38
N ARG A 34 -6.06 -8.11 0.04
CA ARG A 34 -6.94 -7.05 0.58
C ARG A 34 -7.94 -6.53 -0.45
N ILE A 35 -7.52 -6.36 -1.71
CA ILE A 35 -8.39 -5.97 -2.83
C ILE A 35 -9.48 -7.02 -3.06
N ASN A 36 -9.11 -8.30 -3.13
CA ASN A 36 -10.06 -9.39 -3.32
C ASN A 36 -11.11 -9.43 -2.20
N LYS A 37 -10.70 -9.17 -0.95
CA LYS A 37 -11.62 -9.15 0.21
C LYS A 37 -12.53 -7.92 0.23
N ALA A 38 -12.02 -6.76 -0.16
CA ALA A 38 -12.74 -5.49 -0.08
C ALA A 38 -13.58 -5.16 -1.33
N GLN A 39 -13.35 -5.89 -2.43
CA GLN A 39 -13.98 -5.68 -3.74
C GLN A 39 -13.79 -4.25 -4.31
N SER A 40 -12.85 -3.48 -3.75
CA SER A 40 -12.51 -2.12 -4.16
C SER A 40 -11.12 -1.75 -3.66
N ILE A 41 -10.42 -0.88 -4.42
CA ILE A 41 -9.09 -0.38 -4.03
C ILE A 41 -9.21 0.47 -2.76
N GLU A 42 -10.21 1.36 -2.67
CA GLU A 42 -10.43 2.18 -1.46
C GLU A 42 -10.66 1.30 -0.22
N GLY A 43 -11.52 0.29 -0.33
CA GLY A 43 -11.80 -0.64 0.76
C GLY A 43 -10.55 -1.44 1.16
N ALA A 44 -9.72 -1.84 0.20
CA ALA A 44 -8.46 -2.52 0.48
C ALA A 44 -7.50 -1.66 1.32
N TYR A 45 -7.37 -0.38 0.97
CA TYR A 45 -6.54 0.57 1.72
C TYR A 45 -7.07 0.85 3.14
N LYS A 46 -8.40 0.92 3.32
CA LYS A 46 -9.03 1.00 4.65
C LYS A 46 -8.67 -0.22 5.51
N LEU A 47 -8.74 -1.42 4.94
CA LEU A 47 -8.38 -2.68 5.60
C LEU A 47 -6.87 -2.81 5.88
N TYR A 48 -6.02 -2.28 4.99
CA TYR A 48 -4.56 -2.35 5.11
C TYR A 48 -4.03 -1.39 6.18
N ARG A 49 -4.53 -0.14 6.23
CA ARG A 49 -4.04 0.90 7.14
C ARG A 49 -4.79 0.98 8.48
N GLY A 50 -5.89 0.24 8.63
CA GLY A 50 -6.67 0.20 9.87
C GLY A 50 -7.52 1.44 10.14
N LEU A 51 -7.67 2.37 9.19
CA LEU A 51 -8.54 3.54 9.30
C LEU A 51 -9.72 3.45 8.33
N SER A 52 -10.92 3.27 8.88
CA SER A 52 -12.18 3.13 8.12
C SER A 52 -12.58 4.39 7.35
N ASN A 53 -12.12 5.57 7.78
CA ASN A 53 -12.47 6.85 7.17
C ASN A 53 -11.85 7.08 5.77
N GLY A 54 -10.96 6.18 5.31
CA GLY A 54 -10.36 6.23 3.97
C GLY A 54 -9.37 7.38 3.75
N ILE A 55 -8.92 8.07 4.81
CA ILE A 55 -8.07 9.26 4.68
C ILE A 55 -6.78 8.98 3.92
N TYR A 56 -6.15 7.83 4.17
CA TYR A 56 -4.90 7.45 3.50
C TYR A 56 -5.11 7.22 2.00
N TYR A 57 -6.18 6.52 1.62
CA TYR A 57 -6.50 6.32 0.21
C TYR A 57 -6.74 7.66 -0.50
N ARG A 58 -7.53 8.58 0.10
CA ARG A 58 -7.78 9.90 -0.49
C ARG A 58 -6.49 10.71 -0.69
N LYS A 59 -5.61 10.74 0.31
CA LYS A 59 -4.32 11.44 0.22
C LYS A 59 -3.43 10.86 -0.88
N ILE A 60 -3.28 9.53 -0.91
CA ILE A 60 -2.46 8.82 -1.91
C ILE A 60 -3.04 9.02 -3.31
N LYS A 61 -4.35 8.86 -3.49
CA LYS A 61 -5.04 9.04 -4.78
C LYS A 61 -4.87 10.46 -5.31
N ALA A 62 -5.03 11.47 -4.46
CA ALA A 62 -4.84 12.87 -4.86
C ALA A 62 -3.38 13.15 -5.31
N CYS A 63 -2.39 12.61 -4.60
CA CYS A 63 -0.99 12.70 -5.02
C CYS A 63 -0.75 11.97 -6.35
N ALA A 64 -1.27 10.75 -6.50
CA ALA A 64 -1.14 9.96 -7.71
C ALA A 64 -1.78 10.64 -8.94
N ASP A 65 -2.91 11.32 -8.75
CA ASP A 65 -3.56 12.07 -9.83
C ASP A 65 -2.72 13.29 -10.27
N ARG A 66 -2.06 13.97 -9.32
CA ARG A 66 -1.12 15.06 -9.63
C ARG A 66 0.12 14.55 -10.35
N LEU A 67 0.69 13.43 -9.91
CA LEU A 67 1.81 12.78 -10.60
C LEU A 67 1.43 12.28 -11.99
N ARG A 68 0.19 11.81 -12.20
CA ARG A 68 -0.28 11.44 -13.54
C ARG A 68 -0.34 12.64 -14.48
N ALA A 69 -0.72 13.81 -13.96
CA ALA A 69 -0.80 15.04 -14.74
C ALA A 69 0.59 15.64 -15.08
N ASP A 70 1.58 15.41 -14.22
CA ASP A 70 2.95 15.88 -14.37
C ASP A 70 3.95 14.83 -13.80
N PRO A 71 4.32 13.81 -14.60
CA PRO A 71 5.09 12.67 -14.11
C PRO A 71 6.55 13.00 -13.79
N ASP A 72 7.09 14.08 -14.35
CA ASP A 72 8.48 14.51 -14.12
C ASP A 72 8.62 15.41 -12.88
N SER A 73 7.50 15.84 -12.29
CA SER A 73 7.50 16.68 -11.11
C SER A 73 7.54 15.89 -9.81
N MET A 74 8.55 16.20 -8.99
CA MET A 74 8.67 15.69 -7.63
C MET A 74 7.85 16.50 -6.60
N GLN A 75 7.25 17.62 -7.00
CA GLN A 75 6.55 18.51 -6.08
C GLN A 75 5.34 17.84 -5.39
N PRO A 76 4.49 17.06 -6.08
CA PRO A 76 3.38 16.36 -5.42
C PRO A 76 3.83 15.44 -4.29
N LEU A 77 4.98 14.79 -4.43
CA LEU A 77 5.56 13.94 -3.38
C LEU A 77 6.07 14.77 -2.20
N ARG A 78 6.73 15.91 -2.46
CA ARG A 78 7.24 16.80 -1.41
C ARG A 78 6.13 17.40 -0.56
N ASP A 79 4.99 17.71 -1.16
CA ASP A 79 3.84 18.29 -0.45
C ASP A 79 3.12 17.29 0.48
N MET A 80 3.39 15.99 0.36
CA MET A 80 2.78 14.95 1.19
C MET A 80 3.45 14.78 2.58
N VAL A 81 4.62 15.38 2.80
CA VAL A 81 5.44 15.21 4.02
C VAL A 81 5.21 16.34 5.03
N LYS A 82 4.42 17.35 4.67
CA LYS A 82 4.11 18.51 5.53
C LYS A 82 3.00 18.22 6.54
#